data_AF-A0A957GRB8-F1
#
_entry.id   AF-A0A957GRB8-F1
#
_cell.length_a   1.000
_cell.length_b   1.000
_cell.length_c   1.000
_cell.angle_alpha   90.00
_cell.angle_beta   90.00
_cell.angle_gamma   90.00
#
_symmetry.space_group_name_H-M   'P 1'
#
loop_
_entity.id
_entity.type
_entity.pdbx_description
1 polymer ?
#
loop_
_entity_poly.entity_id
_entity_poly.type
_entity_poly.pdbx_seq_one_letter_code
_entity_poly.pdbx_strand_id
1 'polypeptide(L)' 'MHAKKRVLFKCWYDQREFTWLVPLDSKAKIIVVCPFCEKEAEVDLNRYRESYVEVQRGGSEVV' A
#
# COMPACT_ATOMS: atom_id res chain seq x y z
N MET A 1 7.55 -5.04 -13.93
CA MET A 1 7.28 -5.93 -12.78
C MET A 1 6.40 -5.15 -11.80
N HIS A 2 5.11 -5.46 -11.71
CA HIS A 2 4.23 -4.75 -10.75
C HIS A 2 4.57 -5.23 -9.34
N ALA A 3 5.16 -4.34 -8.54
CA ALA A 3 5.51 -4.64 -7.17
C ALA A 3 4.22 -4.80 -6.34
N LYS A 4 4.09 -5.93 -5.66
CA LYS A 4 2.99 -6.22 -4.74
C LYS A 4 3.51 -6.21 -3.32
N LYS A 5 2.79 -5.57 -2.40
CA LYS A 5 3.16 -5.50 -0.98
C LYS A 5 2.13 -6.26 -0.16
N ARG A 6 2.60 -7.09 0.77
CA ARG A 6 1.73 -7.72 1.76
C ARG A 6 1.57 -6.77 2.94
N VAL A 7 0.34 -6.37 3.21
CA VAL A 7 0.00 -5.44 4.30
C VAL A 7 -0.84 -6.20 5.33
N LEU A 8 -0.49 -6.06 6.61
CA LEU A 8 -1.28 -6.56 7.72
C LEU A 8 -2.40 -5.55 8.02
N PHE A 9 -3.64 -6.02 7.96
CA PHE A 9 -4.83 -5.27 8.31
C PHE A 9 -5.46 -5.85 9.57
N LYS A 10 -6.07 -4.97 10.37
CA LYS A 10 -6.92 -5.35 11.49
C LYS A 10 -8.37 -5.06 11.12
N CYS A 11 -9.25 -6.06 11.23
CA CYS A 11 -10.67 -5.89 10.99
C CYS A 11 -11.26 -4.86 11.96
N TRP A 12 -11.99 -3.89 11.42
CA TRP A 12 -12.65 -2.82 12.17
C TRP A 12 -13.81 -3.34 13.02
N TYR A 13 -14.38 -4.49 12.66
CA TYR A 13 -15.53 -5.10 13.33
C TYR A 13 -15.07 -6.15 14.35
N ASP A 14 -14.43 -7.23 13.90
CA ASP A 14 -14.07 -8.38 14.74
C ASP A 14 -12.71 -8.25 15.44
N GLN A 15 -11.96 -7.17 15.19
CA GLN A 15 -10.60 -6.96 15.71
C GLN A 15 -9.56 -8.03 15.31
N ARG A 16 -9.93 -8.98 14.46
CA ARG A 16 -9.02 -10.02 13.92
C ARG A 16 -8.06 -9.45 12.90
N GLU A 17 -6.83 -9.96 12.90
CA GLU A 17 -5.79 -9.57 11.96
C GLU A 17 -5.78 -10.48 10.74
N PHE A 18 -5.59 -9.89 9.57
CA PHE A 18 -5.44 -10.62 8.31
C PHE A 18 -4.44 -9.91 7.42
N THR A 19 -3.87 -10.64 6.46
CA THR A 19 -2.96 -10.06 5.48
C THR A 19 -3.63 -9.91 4.14
N TRP A 20 -3.36 -8.79 3.47
CA TRP A 20 -3.86 -8.53 2.14
C TRP A 20 -2.73 -8.13 1.19
N LEU A 21 -2.86 -8.57 -0.05
CA LEU A 21 -1.82 -8.46 -1.07
C LEU A 21 -2.19 -7.31 -2.00
N VAL A 22 -1.64 -6.14 -1.73
CA VAL A 22 -2.01 -4.90 -2.42
C VAL A 22 -1.04 -4.59 -3.57
N PRO A 23 -1.54 -4.29 -4.78
CA PRO A 23 -0.70 -3.81 -5.87
C PRO A 23 -0.29 -2.35 -5.63
N LEU A 24 1.01 -2.05 -5.70
CA LEU A 24 1.55 -0.70 -5.45
C LEU A 24 1.25 0.31 -6.57
N ASP A 25 0.80 -0.16 -7.73
CA ASP A 25 0.32 0.65 -8.87
C ASP A 25 -1.14 1.12 -8.70
N SER A 26 -1.88 0.57 -7.72
CA SER A 26 -3.31 0.89 -7.59
C SER A 26 -3.54 2.21 -6.87
N LYS A 27 -4.74 2.77 -7.12
CA LYS A 27 -5.29 3.99 -6.52
C LYS A 27 -4.93 4.07 -5.03
N ALA A 28 -4.67 5.29 -4.56
CA ALA A 28 -4.37 5.57 -3.16
C ALA A 28 -5.43 5.05 -2.18
N LYS A 29 -6.65 4.78 -2.66
CA LYS A 29 -7.74 4.19 -1.88
C LYS A 29 -8.18 2.87 -2.49
N ILE A 30 -8.31 1.85 -1.65
CA ILE A 30 -8.84 0.54 -2.04
C ILE A 30 -9.97 0.14 -1.09
N ILE A 31 -10.91 -0.67 -1.58
CA ILE A 31 -11.92 -1.31 -0.74
C ILE A 31 -11.32 -2.64 -0.27
N VAL A 32 -11.16 -2.83 1.04
CA VAL A 32 -10.69 -4.08 1.66
C VAL A 32 -11.86 -4.86 2.19
N VAL A 33 -11.94 -6.15 1.85
CA VAL A 33 -12.92 -7.08 2.43
C VAL A 33 -12.23 -7.91 3.50
N CYS A 34 -12.81 -7.94 4.70
CA CYS A 34 -12.33 -8.82 5.77
C CYS A 34 -12.71 -10.28 5.44
N PRO A 35 -11.75 -11.22 5.40
CA PRO A 35 -12.04 -12.62 5.04
C PRO A 35 -12.83 -13.38 6.10
N PHE A 36 -13.06 -12.80 7.28
CA PHE A 36 -13.70 -13.47 8.40
C PHE A 36 -15.15 -13.06 8.65
N CYS A 37 -15.52 -11.83 8.32
CA CYS A 37 -16.86 -11.30 8.53
C CYS A 37 -17.47 -10.72 7.26
N GLU A 38 -16.74 -10.77 6.15
CA GLU A 38 -17.18 -10.36 4.82
C GLU A 38 -17.61 -8.89 4.72
N LYS A 39 -17.29 -8.09 5.74
CA LYS A 39 -17.48 -6.64 5.72
C LYS A 39 -16.37 -5.98 4.93
N GLU A 40 -16.76 -4.94 4.19
CA GLU A 40 -15.87 -4.11 3.40
C GLU A 40 -15.63 -2.75 4.06
N ALA A 41 -14.43 -2.19 3.86
CA ALA A 41 -14.15 -0.80 4.19
C ALA A 41 -13.17 -0.17 3.19
N GLU A 42 -13.32 1.13 2.97
CA GLU A 42 -12.34 1.92 2.22
C GLU A 42 -11.12 2.20 3.11
N VAL A 43 -9.92 1.86 2.62
CA VAL A 43 -8.66 2.19 3.27
C VAL A 43 -7.77 3.00 2.34
N ASP A 44 -7.05 3.95 2.94
CA ASP A 44 -6.07 4.77 2.24
C ASP A 44 -4.68 4.10 2.34
N LEU A 45 -4.17 3.66 1.19
CA LEU A 45 -2.84 3.07 1.01
C LEU A 45 -1.72 4.10 0.84
N ASN A 46 -2.02 5.41 0.83
CA ASN A 46 -0.99 6.43 0.60
C ASN A 46 0.12 6.36 1.68
N ARG A 47 -0.23 5.91 2.89
CA ARG A 47 0.73 5.64 3.97
C ARG A 47 1.74 4.52 3.63
N TYR A 48 1.37 3.58 2.77
CA TYR A 48 2.23 2.47 2.34
C TYR A 48 2.94 2.75 1.01
N ARG A 49 2.61 3.86 0.35
CA ARG A 49 3.32 4.34 -0.83
C ARG A 49 4.70 4.80 -0.37
N GLU A 50 5.72 4.07 -0.77
CA GLU A 50 7.10 4.51 -0.56
C GLU A 50 7.29 5.77 -1.41
N SER A 51 7.41 6.92 -0.75
CA SER A 51 7.83 8.16 -1.39
C SER A 51 9.26 7.95 -1.88
N TYR A 52 9.42 7.49 -3.12
CA TYR A 52 10.72 7.53 -3.77
C TYR A 52 11.03 9.01 -4.03
N VAL A 53 11.93 9.57 -3.22
CA VAL A 53 12.60 10.82 -3.58
C VAL A 53 13.61 10.44 -4.64
N GLU A 54 13.36 10.82 -5.90
CA GLU A 54 14.40 10.79 -6.93
C GLU A 54 15.52 11.73 -6.48
N VAL A 55 16.60 11.16 -5.94
CA VAL A 55 17.82 11.91 -5.66
C VAL A 55 18.47 12.18 -7.01
N GLN A 56 18.22 13.36 -7.59
CA GLN A 56 18.98 13.85 -8.74
C GLN A 56 20.42 14.06 -8.29
N ARG A 57 21.29 13.07 -8.53
CA ARG A 57 22.74 13.28 -8.48
C ARG A 57 23.11 14.10 -9.70
N GLY A 58 23.29 15.40 -9.52
CA GLY A 58 23.82 16.28 -10.54
C GLY A 58 25.16 15.74 -11.03
N GLY A 59 25.17 15.21 -12.26
CA GLY A 59 26.38 14.98 -13.02
C GLY A 59 26.94 16.34 -13.41
N SER A 60 27.76 16.93 -12.55
CA SER A 60 28.66 18.01 -12.98
C SER A 60 29.81 17.36 -13.72
N GLU A 61 29.68 17.28 -15.04
CA GLU A 61 30.82 17.18 -15.94
C GLU A 61 31.63 18.47 -15.78
N VAL A 62 32.73 18.38 -15.06
CA VAL A 62 33.75 19.43 -15.03
C VAL A 62 34.54 19.27 -16.32
N VAL A 63 34.22 20.13 -17.29
CA VAL A 63 35.06 20.43 -18.47
C VAL A 63 36.42 20.99 -18.06
#